data_AF-A0A3E4JJJ6-F1
#
_entry.id   AF-A0A3E4JJJ6-F1
#
_cell.length_a   1.000
_cell.length_b   1.000
_cell.length_c   1.000
_cell.angle_alpha   90.00
_cell.angle_beta   90.00
_cell.angle_gamma   90.00
#
_symmetry.space_group_name_H-M   'P 1'
#
loop_
_entity.id
_entity.type
_entity.pdbx_description
1 polymer ?
#
loop_
_entity_poly.entity_id
_entity_poly.type
_entity_poly.pdbx_seq_one_letter_code
_entity_poly.pdbx_strand_id
1 'polypeptide(L)'
;MKNIVGLDLGTNSIGWAVVNGSVNDDGSEQLVKIQASGSRIIPMDAAMIGDFNKGNSISQTAERTRLRGVRRLSERYLLRRERLHRILDILGFLPFHFAQDLDRHGKIVKGKEPKLAWRKNEAGQFEFIFQDSFKEMLEDFKLNHPNLITDDKKVPYDWTIYYLRKKGLTSKISKEELAWILLNFNQKRGYYQLRGEEEEENKNKLVEFYALKVVAVEDSGEKKGKDIWYTSNPQLSSSASFLRLN
;
A
#
# COMPACT_ATOMS: atom_id res chain seq x y z
N MET A 1 -53.91 -37.47 12.75
CA MET A 1 -53.70 -36.29 11.88
C MET A 1 -52.25 -35.87 12.00
N LYS A 2 -51.51 -35.83 10.89
CA LYS A 2 -50.14 -35.31 10.83
C LYS A 2 -50.18 -33.85 10.40
N ASN A 3 -49.24 -33.03 10.87
CA ASN A 3 -49.10 -31.65 10.41
C ASN A 3 -47.91 -31.59 9.44
N ILE A 4 -48.17 -31.15 8.21
CA ILE A 4 -47.19 -30.99 7.15
C ILE A 4 -46.91 -29.49 7.00
N VAL A 5 -45.64 -29.10 7.05
CA VAL A 5 -45.22 -27.70 6.90
C VAL A 5 -44.62 -27.52 5.51
N GLY A 6 -45.24 -26.67 4.69
CA GLY A 6 -44.69 -26.20 3.43
C GLY A 6 -43.97 -24.86 3.64
N LEU A 7 -42.78 -24.73 3.08
CA LEU A 7 -41.99 -23.48 3.10
C LEU A 7 -41.63 -23.09 1.66
N ASP A 8 -41.90 -21.85 1.31
CA ASP A 8 -41.45 -21.21 0.07
C ASP A 8 -40.45 -20.10 0.42
N LEU A 9 -39.19 -20.29 0.02
CA LEU A 9 -38.07 -19.43 0.39
C LEU A 9 -37.67 -18.53 -0.78
N GLY A 10 -38.18 -17.31 -0.77
CA GLY A 10 -37.75 -16.24 -1.67
C GLY A 10 -36.55 -15.47 -1.12
N THR A 11 -36.00 -14.55 -1.92
CA THR A 11 -34.88 -13.70 -1.50
C THR A 11 -35.23 -12.76 -0.34
N ASN A 12 -36.47 -12.26 -0.32
CA ASN A 12 -36.99 -11.30 0.68
C ASN A 12 -38.31 -11.73 1.33
N SER A 13 -38.70 -12.99 1.16
CA SER A 13 -39.97 -13.49 1.70
C SER A 13 -39.88 -14.97 2.04
N ILE A 14 -40.56 -15.35 3.12
CA ILE A 14 -40.76 -16.75 3.51
C ILE A 14 -42.26 -16.99 3.55
N GLY A 15 -42.78 -17.65 2.52
CA GLY A 15 -44.14 -18.18 2.52
C GLY A 15 -44.18 -19.45 3.35
N TRP A 16 -45.20 -19.62 4.20
CA TRP A 16 -45.37 -20.84 4.98
C TRP A 16 -46.83 -21.25 5.05
N ALA A 17 -47.06 -22.56 5.07
CA ALA A 17 -48.37 -23.16 5.29
C ALA A 17 -48.25 -24.42 6.14
N VAL A 18 -49.23 -24.63 7.00
CA VAL A 18 -49.40 -25.86 7.78
C VAL A 18 -50.67 -26.54 7.31
N VAL A 19 -50.54 -27.78 6.83
CA VAL A 19 -51.63 -28.58 6.29
C VAL A 19 -51.77 -29.85 7.13
N ASN A 20 -52.99 -30.21 7.52
CA ASN A 20 -53.24 -31.48 8.18
C ASN A 20 -53.39 -32.58 7.12
N GLY A 21 -52.63 -33.66 7.26
CA GLY A 21 -52.77 -34.90 6.48
C GLY A 21 -53.38 -36.03 7.30
N SER A 22 -54.20 -36.85 6.65
CA SER A 22 -54.61 -38.18 7.12
C SER A 22 -53.93 -39.24 6.26
N VAL A 23 -53.58 -40.37 6.87
CA VAL A 23 -53.09 -41.54 6.14
C VAL A 23 -54.30 -42.45 5.98
N ASN A 24 -54.64 -42.79 4.74
CA ASN A 24 -55.70 -43.74 4.43
C ASN A 24 -55.19 -45.18 4.65
N ASP A 25 -56.11 -46.15 4.76
CA ASP A 25 -55.77 -47.55 5.05
C ASP A 25 -54.88 -48.21 3.97
N ASP A 26 -54.81 -47.61 2.78
CA ASP A 26 -53.93 -47.99 1.66
C ASP A 26 -52.51 -47.38 1.74
N GLY A 27 -52.23 -46.60 2.78
CA GLY A 27 -50.96 -45.89 2.97
C GLY A 27 -50.84 -44.58 2.20
N SER A 28 -51.85 -44.16 1.44
CA SER A 28 -51.86 -42.88 0.73
C SER A 28 -52.08 -41.71 1.70
N GLU A 29 -51.28 -40.64 1.54
CA GLU A 29 -51.43 -39.42 2.33
C GLU A 29 -52.44 -38.49 1.66
N GLN A 30 -53.56 -38.23 2.33
CA GLN A 30 -54.57 -37.29 1.87
C GLN A 30 -54.48 -35.99 2.66
N LEU A 31 -54.34 -34.86 1.93
CA LEU A 31 -54.38 -33.53 2.53
C LEU A 31 -55.84 -33.17 2.84
N VAL A 32 -56.13 -32.84 4.10
CA VAL A 32 -57.51 -32.64 4.59
C VAL A 32 -57.86 -31.16 4.65
N LYS A 33 -57.04 -30.37 5.34
CA LYS A 33 -57.32 -28.94 5.53
C LYS A 33 -56.05 -28.14 5.74
N ILE A 34 -56.11 -26.87 5.35
CA ILE A 34 -55.10 -25.87 5.69
C ILE A 34 -55.40 -25.41 7.13
N GLN A 35 -54.46 -25.66 8.04
CA GLN A 35 -54.56 -25.25 9.43
C GLN A 35 -54.18 -23.78 9.61
N ALA A 36 -53.14 -23.35 8.92
CA ALA A 36 -52.64 -21.99 8.96
C ALA A 36 -51.78 -21.71 7.71
N SER A 37 -51.71 -20.45 7.32
CA SER A 37 -50.78 -19.98 6.30
C SER A 37 -50.37 -18.54 6.60
N GLY A 38 -49.23 -18.13 6.06
CA GLY A 38 -48.74 -16.78 6.19
C GLY A 38 -47.55 -16.49 5.28
N SER A 39 -47.17 -15.23 5.25
CA SER A 39 -45.95 -14.78 4.58
C SER A 39 -45.17 -13.88 5.52
N ARG A 40 -43.89 -14.19 5.71
CA ARG A 40 -42.96 -13.33 6.41
C ARG A 40 -42.16 -12.55 5.38
N ILE A 41 -42.43 -11.25 5.29
CA ILE A 41 -41.63 -10.33 4.49
C ILE A 41 -40.40 -9.91 5.29
N ILE A 42 -39.22 -10.05 4.70
CA ILE A 42 -37.97 -9.54 5.25
C ILE A 42 -37.76 -8.15 4.61
N PRO A 43 -37.91 -7.06 5.36
CA PRO A 43 -37.82 -5.72 4.79
C PRO A 43 -36.41 -5.50 4.25
N MET A 44 -36.32 -5.16 2.97
CA MET A 44 -35.11 -4.67 2.32
C MET A 44 -35.38 -3.28 1.75
N ASP A 45 -34.31 -2.50 1.65
CA ASP A 45 -34.34 -1.20 1.00
C ASP A 45 -34.65 -1.35 -0.50
N ALA A 46 -35.49 -0.48 -1.05
CA ALA A 46 -35.92 -0.52 -2.45
C ALA A 46 -34.72 -0.38 -3.41
N ALA A 47 -33.69 0.37 -3.01
CA ALA A 47 -32.45 0.48 -3.76
C ALA A 47 -31.71 -0.88 -3.86
N MET A 48 -31.69 -1.67 -2.79
CA MET A 48 -31.05 -2.98 -2.78
C MET A 48 -31.80 -4.01 -3.63
N ILE A 49 -33.13 -3.94 -3.65
CA ILE A 49 -33.96 -4.78 -4.54
C ILE A 49 -33.65 -4.45 -6.01
N GLY A 50 -33.52 -3.16 -6.33
CA GLY A 50 -33.12 -2.69 -7.65
C GLY A 50 -31.72 -3.16 -8.07
N ASP A 51 -30.74 -3.11 -7.17
CA ASP A 51 -29.37 -3.55 -7.44
C ASP A 51 -29.25 -5.08 -7.59
N PHE A 52 -29.99 -5.84 -6.79
CA PHE A 52 -30.07 -7.29 -6.92
C PHE A 52 -30.67 -7.70 -8.27
N ASN A 53 -31.77 -7.06 -8.70
CA ASN A 53 -32.40 -7.33 -10.00
C ASN A 53 -31.52 -6.94 -11.20
N LYS A 54 -30.58 -6.00 -11.02
CA LYS A 54 -29.55 -5.64 -12.01
C LYS A 54 -28.36 -6.61 -12.04
N GLY A 55 -28.36 -7.65 -11.20
CA GLY A 55 -27.28 -8.63 -11.09
C GLY A 55 -26.08 -8.16 -10.26
N ASN A 56 -26.23 -7.06 -9.50
CA ASN A 56 -25.16 -6.55 -8.65
C ASN A 56 -25.18 -7.27 -7.29
N SER A 57 -24.24 -8.20 -7.07
CA SER A 57 -24.19 -9.08 -5.88
C SER A 57 -23.42 -8.49 -4.69
N ILE A 58 -23.23 -7.17 -4.66
CA ILE A 58 -22.49 -6.50 -3.59
C ILE A 58 -23.24 -6.68 -2.27
N SER A 59 -22.62 -7.40 -1.33
CA SER A 59 -23.23 -7.61 -0.01
C SER A 59 -23.40 -6.28 0.74
N GLN A 60 -24.42 -6.19 1.59
CA GLN A 60 -24.61 -5.03 2.49
C GLN A 60 -23.40 -4.76 3.39
N THR A 61 -22.61 -5.80 3.69
CA THR A 61 -21.40 -5.70 4.53
C THR A 61 -20.16 -5.31 3.72
N ALA A 62 -20.24 -5.21 2.40
CA ALA A 62 -19.12 -4.88 1.54
C ALA A 62 -18.56 -3.50 1.89
N GLU A 63 -19.43 -2.50 2.05
CA GLU A 63 -19.01 -1.14 2.37
C GLU A 63 -18.39 -1.05 3.77
N ARG A 64 -18.99 -1.72 4.76
CA ARG A 64 -18.40 -1.85 6.11
C ARG A 64 -17.00 -2.47 6.05
N THR A 65 -16.83 -3.50 5.23
CA THR A 65 -15.56 -4.20 5.03
C THR A 65 -14.54 -3.32 4.33
N ARG A 66 -14.95 -2.58 3.29
CA ARG A 66 -14.12 -1.60 2.58
C ARG A 66 -13.59 -0.53 3.53
N LEU A 67 -14.48 0.10 4.30
CA LEU A 67 -14.12 1.12 5.29
C LEU A 67 -13.20 0.56 6.39
N ARG A 68 -13.42 -0.68 6.85
CA ARG A 68 -12.52 -1.37 7.78
C ARG A 68 -11.14 -1.59 7.16
N GLY A 69 -11.07 -1.93 5.88
CA GLY A 69 -9.84 -2.06 5.12
C GLY A 69 -9.04 -0.74 5.09
N VAL A 70 -9.71 0.36 4.72
CA VAL A 70 -9.10 1.70 4.69
C VAL A 70 -8.51 2.07 6.05
N ARG A 71 -9.27 1.93 7.14
CA ARG A 71 -8.77 2.23 8.50
C ARG A 71 -7.53 1.43 8.87
N ARG A 72 -7.51 0.13 8.54
CA ARG A 72 -6.32 -0.72 8.76
C ARG A 72 -5.12 -0.26 7.95
N LEU A 73 -5.32 0.17 6.71
CA LEU A 73 -4.24 0.67 5.87
C LEU A 73 -3.66 1.97 6.41
N SER A 74 -4.51 2.90 6.85
CA SER A 74 -4.08 4.15 7.51
C SER A 74 -3.28 3.86 8.78
N GLU A 75 -3.79 2.99 9.65
CA GLU A 75 -3.09 2.63 10.90
C GLU A 75 -1.74 1.97 10.63
N ARG A 76 -1.68 1.03 9.68
CA ARG A 76 -0.41 0.40 9.27
C ARG A 76 0.58 1.39 8.67
N TYR A 77 0.09 2.40 7.95
CA TYR A 77 0.93 3.46 7.42
C TYR A 77 1.54 4.28 8.56
N LEU A 78 0.73 4.70 9.54
CA LEU A 78 1.19 5.45 10.71
C LEU A 78 2.24 4.64 11.50
N LEU A 79 1.91 3.40 11.88
CA LEU A 79 2.82 2.53 12.65
C LEU A 79 4.17 2.30 11.94
N ARG A 80 4.18 2.11 10.62
CA ARG A 80 5.45 1.97 9.86
C ARG A 80 6.27 3.26 9.88
N ARG A 81 5.61 4.41 9.75
CA ARG A 81 6.26 5.72 9.73
C ARG A 81 6.82 6.07 11.10
N GLU A 82 6.05 5.84 12.17
CA GLU A 82 6.47 6.04 13.56
C GLU A 82 7.69 5.19 13.92
N ARG A 83 7.71 3.90 13.52
CA ARG A 83 8.87 3.03 13.71
C ARG A 83 10.12 3.55 13.00
N LEU A 84 9.97 4.03 11.77
CA LEU A 84 11.09 4.58 11.00
C LEU A 84 11.61 5.88 11.64
N HIS A 85 10.72 6.78 12.05
CA HIS A 85 11.07 7.99 12.79
C HIS A 85 11.89 7.66 14.03
N ARG A 86 11.42 6.71 14.84
CA ARG A 86 12.13 6.27 16.05
C ARG A 86 13.55 5.79 15.76
N ILE A 87 13.73 4.98 14.72
CA ILE A 87 15.05 4.45 14.35
C ILE A 87 15.96 5.60 13.91
N LEU A 88 15.48 6.50 13.05
CA LEU A 88 16.25 7.64 12.57
C LEU A 88 16.61 8.63 13.68
N ASP A 89 15.73 8.79 14.66
CA ASP A 89 15.97 9.61 15.84
C ASP A 89 17.08 9.04 16.73
N ILE A 90 17.01 7.74 17.04
CA ILE A 90 18.05 7.02 17.81
C ILE A 90 19.41 7.11 17.11
N LEU A 91 19.44 7.04 15.77
CA LEU A 91 20.67 7.18 14.99
C LEU A 91 21.17 8.63 14.91
N GLY A 92 20.37 9.62 15.33
CA GLY A 92 20.71 11.04 15.21
C GLY A 92 20.74 11.55 13.77
N PHE A 93 19.92 10.95 12.89
CA PHE A 93 19.85 11.28 11.46
C PHE A 93 18.79 12.33 11.15
N LEU A 94 17.87 12.59 12.08
CA LEU A 94 16.81 13.58 11.88
C LEU A 94 17.32 15.00 12.17
N PRO A 95 16.86 16.01 11.40
CA PRO A 95 17.07 17.41 11.74
C PRO A 95 16.50 17.75 13.12
N PHE A 96 17.18 18.61 13.87
CA PHE A 96 16.80 19.00 15.24
C PHE A 96 15.35 19.48 15.36
N HIS A 97 14.91 20.34 14.43
CA HIS A 97 13.55 20.91 14.46
C HIS A 97 12.45 19.86 14.26
N PHE A 98 12.78 18.74 13.63
CA PHE A 98 11.87 17.64 13.40
C PHE A 98 11.88 16.65 14.58
N ALA A 99 13.08 16.32 15.07
CA ALA A 99 13.28 15.39 16.18
C ALA A 99 12.61 15.86 17.49
N GLN A 100 12.66 17.17 17.79
CA GLN A 100 12.05 17.74 18.99
C GLN A 100 10.52 17.56 19.06
N ASP A 101 9.85 17.37 17.91
CA ASP A 101 8.40 17.22 17.81
C ASP A 101 7.98 15.72 17.79
N LEU A 102 8.90 14.81 18.09
CA LEU A 102 8.66 13.37 18.23
C LEU A 102 8.60 12.96 19.71
N ASP A 103 7.76 11.97 20.00
CA ASP A 103 7.77 11.26 21.27
C ASP A 103 8.84 10.16 21.29
N ARG A 104 9.02 9.52 22.46
CA ARG A 104 9.94 8.38 22.65
C ARG A 104 9.69 7.20 21.69
N HIS A 105 8.49 7.09 21.14
CA HIS A 105 8.08 6.01 20.25
C HIS A 105 8.20 6.38 18.76
N GLY A 106 8.66 7.60 18.44
CA GLY A 106 8.77 8.11 17.07
C GLY A 106 7.45 8.67 16.50
N LYS A 107 6.46 8.89 17.36
CA LYS A 107 5.18 9.49 16.97
C LYS A 107 5.24 11.00 17.11
N ILE A 108 4.62 11.68 16.15
CA ILE A 108 4.52 13.14 16.16
C ILE A 108 3.61 13.57 17.32
N VAL A 109 4.07 14.53 18.11
CA VAL A 109 3.32 15.07 19.25
C VAL A 109 1.99 15.67 18.78
N LYS A 110 0.92 15.46 19.55
CA LYS A 110 -0.43 15.90 19.19
C LYS A 110 -0.49 17.42 18.96
N GLY A 111 -1.06 17.83 17.83
CA GLY A 111 -1.20 19.24 17.44
C GLY A 111 0.03 19.83 16.74
N LYS A 112 1.07 19.01 16.50
CA LYS A 112 2.24 19.39 15.69
C LYS A 112 2.17 18.72 14.33
N GLU A 113 2.66 19.42 13.30
CA GLU A 113 2.81 18.90 11.94
C GLU A 113 4.19 19.29 11.38
N PRO A 114 5.29 18.79 11.98
CA PRO A 114 6.62 19.12 11.52
C PRO A 114 6.85 18.54 10.11
N LYS A 115 7.48 19.33 9.25
CA LYS A 115 7.97 18.87 7.94
C LYS A 115 9.47 18.71 8.04
N LEU A 116 10.00 17.57 7.61
CA LEU A 116 11.44 17.31 7.71
C LEU A 116 12.26 18.34 6.91
N ALA A 117 11.83 18.64 5.68
CA ALA A 117 12.55 19.56 4.80
C ALA A 117 12.34 21.05 5.10
N TRP A 118 11.40 21.41 5.98
CA TRP A 118 11.01 22.79 6.24
C TRP A 118 11.04 23.08 7.73
N ARG A 119 11.86 24.05 8.14
CA ARG A 119 11.91 24.55 9.52
C ARG A 119 11.32 25.95 9.60
N LYS A 120 10.85 26.36 10.78
CA LYS A 120 10.52 27.77 11.03
C LYS A 120 11.79 28.49 11.51
N ASN A 121 12.09 29.63 10.92
CA ASN A 121 13.16 30.51 11.39
C ASN A 121 12.68 31.36 12.60
N GLU A 122 13.57 32.18 13.15
CA GLU A 122 13.28 33.08 14.28
C GLU A 122 12.14 34.07 13.97
N ALA A 123 12.01 34.47 12.70
CA ALA A 123 10.93 35.33 12.21
C ALA A 123 9.60 34.57 11.95
N GLY A 124 9.54 33.26 12.21
CA GLY A 124 8.36 32.42 12.01
C GLY A 124 8.08 32.00 10.56
N GLN A 125 8.96 32.36 9.62
CA GLN A 125 8.86 31.98 8.21
C GLN A 125 9.43 30.58 7.97
N PHE A 126 8.89 29.87 6.98
CA PHE A 126 9.37 28.54 6.60
C PHE A 126 10.61 28.63 5.73
N GLU A 127 11.68 28.00 6.18
CA GLU A 127 12.95 27.87 5.50
C GLU A 127 13.18 26.41 5.10
N PHE A 128 13.56 26.20 3.84
CA PHE A 128 13.93 24.88 3.34
C PHE A 128 15.37 24.57 3.75
N ILE A 129 15.60 23.43 4.41
CA ILE A 129 16.89 23.13 5.06
C ILE A 129 17.95 22.56 4.12
N PHE A 130 17.57 22.00 2.98
CA PHE A 130 18.49 21.35 2.03
C PHE A 130 18.93 22.30 0.90
N GLN A 131 19.25 23.56 1.24
CA GLN A 131 19.60 24.59 0.25
C GLN A 131 20.82 24.21 -0.59
N ASP A 132 21.83 23.60 0.02
CA ASP A 132 23.06 23.22 -0.70
C ASP A 132 22.76 22.16 -1.75
N SER A 133 22.02 21.11 -1.39
CA SER A 133 21.55 20.08 -2.32
C SER A 133 20.65 20.66 -3.43
N PHE A 134 19.86 21.68 -3.12
CA PHE A 134 19.05 22.39 -4.12
C PHE A 134 19.91 23.19 -5.11
N LYS A 135 20.98 23.86 -4.65
CA LYS A 135 21.92 24.55 -5.53
C LYS A 135 22.66 23.58 -6.44
N GLU A 136 23.17 22.47 -5.89
CA GLU A 136 23.81 21.41 -6.68
C GLU A 136 22.87 20.84 -7.75
N MET A 137 21.58 20.65 -7.42
CA MET A 137 20.56 20.24 -8.38
C MET A 137 20.38 21.26 -9.51
N LEU A 138 20.35 22.56 -9.19
CA LEU A 138 20.25 23.62 -10.21
C LEU A 138 21.48 23.64 -11.12
N GLU A 139 22.67 23.38 -10.60
CA GLU A 139 23.89 23.25 -11.39
C GLU A 139 23.83 22.03 -12.33
N ASP A 140 23.37 20.87 -11.84
CA ASP A 140 23.14 19.67 -12.68
C ASP A 140 22.14 19.95 -13.82
N PHE A 141 21.07 20.69 -13.52
CA PHE A 141 20.08 21.07 -14.52
C PHE A 141 20.62 22.07 -15.55
N LYS A 142 21.46 23.04 -15.15
CA LYS A 142 22.08 23.96 -16.11
C LYS A 142 22.95 23.21 -17.12
N LEU A 143 23.66 22.17 -16.67
CA LEU A 143 24.55 21.38 -17.52
C LEU A 143 23.78 20.39 -18.42
N ASN A 144 22.84 19.64 -17.85
CA ASN A 144 22.19 18.51 -18.54
C ASN A 144 20.83 18.86 -19.16
N HIS A 145 20.11 19.84 -18.59
CA HIS A 145 18.73 20.18 -18.97
C HIS A 145 18.46 21.71 -18.92
N PRO A 146 19.20 22.52 -19.69
CA PRO A 146 19.16 23.98 -19.58
C PRO A 146 17.74 24.57 -19.77
N ASN A 147 16.92 23.94 -20.61
CA ASN A 147 15.53 24.34 -20.90
C ASN A 147 14.61 24.41 -19.66
N LEU A 148 14.97 23.71 -18.57
CA LEU A 148 14.23 23.73 -17.30
C LEU A 148 14.51 24.99 -16.47
N ILE A 149 15.60 25.71 -16.77
CA ILE A 149 16.07 26.87 -16.01
C ILE A 149 15.99 28.16 -16.83
N THR A 150 15.98 28.08 -18.16
CA THR A 150 15.79 29.26 -19.02
C THR A 150 14.42 29.92 -18.80
N ASP A 151 14.36 31.25 -19.01
CA ASP A 151 13.15 32.10 -18.94
C ASP A 151 12.57 32.34 -17.54
N ASP A 152 13.43 32.58 -16.53
CA ASP A 152 13.02 32.86 -15.14
C ASP A 152 12.12 31.76 -14.51
N LYS A 153 12.17 30.54 -15.04
CA LYS A 153 11.38 29.42 -14.54
C LYS A 153 11.84 29.03 -13.14
N LYS A 154 10.91 29.13 -12.19
CA LYS A 154 11.15 28.74 -10.80
C LYS A 154 11.07 27.22 -10.67
N VAL A 155 12.16 26.61 -10.21
CA VAL A 155 12.23 25.18 -9.90
C VAL A 155 11.77 24.94 -8.45
N PRO A 156 10.83 24.01 -8.19
CA PRO A 156 10.38 23.70 -6.84
C PRO A 156 11.46 23.07 -5.95
N TYR A 157 11.55 23.48 -4.68
CA TYR A 157 12.44 22.85 -3.69
C TYR A 157 12.17 21.37 -3.48
N ASP A 158 10.90 20.95 -3.59
CA ASP A 158 10.54 19.54 -3.38
C ASP A 158 11.15 18.60 -4.44
N TRP A 159 11.68 19.13 -5.56
CA TRP A 159 12.38 18.32 -6.56
C TRP A 159 13.75 17.84 -6.07
N THR A 160 14.34 18.52 -5.08
CA THR A 160 15.62 18.15 -4.46
C THR A 160 15.61 16.71 -3.96
N ILE A 161 14.47 16.17 -3.53
CA ILE A 161 14.39 14.76 -3.09
C ILE A 161 14.70 13.77 -4.22
N TYR A 162 14.30 14.08 -5.45
CA TYR A 162 14.57 13.21 -6.61
C TYR A 162 16.01 13.35 -7.07
N TYR A 163 16.56 14.56 -7.03
CA TYR A 163 17.98 14.78 -7.24
C TYR A 163 18.82 14.02 -6.21
N LEU A 164 18.47 14.09 -4.93
CA LEU A 164 19.19 13.38 -3.85
C LEU A 164 19.15 11.85 -4.04
N ARG A 165 18.02 11.31 -4.51
CA ARG A 165 17.93 9.89 -4.88
C ARG A 165 18.86 9.51 -6.03
N LYS A 166 19.05 10.39 -7.02
CA LYS A 166 20.03 10.20 -8.11
C LYS A 166 21.46 10.33 -7.58
N LYS A 167 21.76 11.41 -6.83
CA LYS A 167 23.08 11.68 -6.24
C LYS A 167 23.56 10.52 -5.37
N GLY A 168 22.68 9.94 -4.55
CA GLY A 168 23.01 8.83 -3.66
C GLY A 168 23.45 7.53 -4.37
N LEU A 169 23.29 7.42 -5.69
CA LEU A 169 23.81 6.29 -6.47
C LEU A 169 25.30 6.41 -6.78
N THR A 170 25.84 7.63 -6.82
CA THR A 170 27.21 7.91 -7.31
C THR A 170 28.06 8.68 -6.31
N SER A 171 27.44 9.36 -5.36
CA SER A 171 28.11 10.29 -4.46
C SER A 171 27.54 10.18 -3.05
N LYS A 172 28.37 10.55 -2.07
CA LYS A 172 27.98 10.54 -0.66
C LYS A 172 26.83 11.54 -0.43
N ILE A 173 25.88 11.12 0.41
CA ILE A 173 24.80 11.95 0.95
C ILE A 173 24.96 12.07 2.47
N SER A 174 24.51 13.18 3.02
CA SER A 174 24.45 13.44 4.46
C SER A 174 23.40 12.56 5.14
N LYS A 175 23.49 12.48 6.47
CA LYS A 175 22.56 11.67 7.28
C LYS A 175 21.13 12.23 7.23
N GLU A 176 20.96 13.55 7.21
CA GLU A 176 19.66 14.22 7.11
C GLU A 176 19.03 14.06 5.73
N GLU A 177 19.83 14.14 4.66
CA GLU A 177 19.37 13.86 3.29
C GLU A 177 18.93 12.40 3.16
N LEU A 178 19.71 11.47 3.72
CA LEU A 178 19.36 10.05 3.75
C LEU A 178 18.05 9.81 4.52
N ALA A 179 17.88 10.45 5.69
CA ALA A 179 16.62 10.37 6.43
C ALA A 179 15.42 10.85 5.59
N TRP A 180 15.59 11.94 4.84
CA TRP A 180 14.54 12.46 3.97
C TRP A 180 14.19 11.47 2.84
N ILE A 181 15.20 10.86 2.21
CA ILE A 181 15.03 9.83 1.17
C ILE A 181 14.28 8.61 1.72
N LEU A 182 14.72 8.07 2.85
CA LEU A 182 14.11 6.87 3.46
C LEU A 182 12.66 7.11 3.85
N LEU A 183 12.34 8.28 4.38
CA LEU A 183 10.97 8.66 4.70
C LEU A 183 10.12 8.85 3.44
N ASN A 184 10.70 9.38 2.35
CA ASN A 184 10.02 9.46 1.06
C ASN A 184 9.67 8.07 0.52
N PHE A 185 10.59 7.10 0.60
CA PHE A 185 10.31 5.71 0.22
C PHE A 185 9.28 5.03 1.12
N ASN A 186 9.32 5.28 2.43
CA ASN A 186 8.30 4.75 3.35
C ASN A 186 6.89 5.24 2.97
N GLN A 187 6.78 6.51 2.55
CA GLN A 187 5.54 7.09 2.07
C GLN A 187 5.14 6.58 0.68
N LYS A 188 6.08 6.50 -0.25
CA LYS A 188 5.86 6.10 -1.66
C LYS A 188 6.52 4.76 -1.98
N ARG A 189 6.16 3.73 -1.20
CA ARG A 189 6.77 2.38 -1.27
C ARG A 189 6.30 1.51 -2.45
N GLY A 190 5.43 2.02 -3.31
CA GLY A 190 4.84 1.25 -4.41
C GLY A 190 3.87 0.14 -3.96
N TYR A 191 3.48 -0.70 -4.91
CA TYR A 191 2.64 -1.88 -4.70
C TYR A 191 3.50 -3.14 -4.82
N TYR A 192 3.43 -3.99 -3.80
CA TYR A 192 4.08 -5.30 -3.83
C TYR A 192 3.06 -6.33 -4.36
N GLN A 193 3.40 -6.97 -5.48
CA GLN A 193 2.55 -7.99 -6.08
C GLN A 193 2.65 -9.28 -5.26
N LEU A 194 1.52 -9.75 -4.73
CA LEU A 194 1.44 -10.99 -3.94
C LEU A 194 1.36 -12.26 -4.81
N ARG A 195 1.22 -12.12 -6.14
CA ARG A 195 1.07 -13.23 -7.08
C ARG A 195 2.14 -13.09 -8.14
N GLY A 196 3.22 -13.82 -7.97
CA GLY A 196 4.41 -13.78 -8.81
C GLY A 196 5.62 -13.93 -7.92
N GLU A 197 6.25 -15.11 -7.99
CA GLU A 197 7.45 -15.51 -7.25
C GLU A 197 7.22 -15.83 -5.77
N GLU A 198 6.46 -16.91 -5.51
CA GLU A 198 6.92 -17.83 -4.46
C GLU A 198 8.21 -18.48 -5.00
N GLU A 199 9.36 -17.80 -4.84
CA GLU A 199 10.61 -18.54 -4.81
C GLU A 199 10.46 -19.51 -3.64
N GLU A 200 10.54 -20.83 -3.89
CA GLU A 200 10.60 -21.81 -2.82
C GLU A 200 11.75 -21.41 -1.88
N GLU A 201 11.43 -20.88 -0.71
CA GLU A 201 12.41 -20.55 0.33
C GLU A 201 13.07 -21.85 0.79
N ASN A 202 14.13 -22.23 0.08
CA ASN A 202 14.93 -23.39 0.41
C ASN A 202 15.75 -23.02 1.66
N LYS A 203 15.29 -23.44 2.84
CA LYS A 203 15.86 -23.07 4.16
C LYS A 203 17.36 -23.40 4.34
N ASN A 204 17.95 -24.16 3.41
CA ASN A 204 19.38 -24.48 3.37
C ASN A 204 20.20 -23.62 2.38
N LYS A 205 19.62 -22.59 1.76
CA LYS A 205 20.34 -21.74 0.81
C LYS A 205 21.16 -20.68 1.56
N LEU A 206 22.48 -20.77 1.47
CA LEU A 206 23.38 -19.67 1.80
C LEU A 206 23.16 -18.55 0.79
N VAL A 207 22.65 -17.41 1.25
CA VAL A 207 22.48 -16.20 0.44
C VAL A 207 23.61 -15.24 0.78
N GLU A 208 24.55 -15.09 -0.15
CA GLU A 208 25.65 -14.15 -0.04
C GLU A 208 25.41 -12.98 -1.02
N PHE A 209 25.44 -11.75 -0.52
CA PHE A 209 25.27 -10.55 -1.33
C PHE A 209 26.62 -10.06 -1.85
N TYR A 210 26.79 -10.06 -3.16
CA TYR A 210 28.01 -9.57 -3.83
C TYR A 210 27.76 -8.21 -4.50
N ALA A 211 28.63 -7.25 -4.23
CA ALA A 211 28.68 -6.00 -4.99
C ALA A 211 29.44 -6.23 -6.30
N LEU A 212 28.72 -6.47 -7.39
CA LEU A 212 29.29 -6.68 -8.72
C LEU A 212 29.20 -5.40 -9.56
N LYS A 213 30.22 -5.14 -10.39
CA LYS A 213 30.20 -4.09 -11.40
C LYS A 213 29.83 -4.73 -12.74
N VAL A 214 28.76 -4.24 -13.38
CA VAL A 214 28.42 -4.66 -14.75
C VAL A 214 29.46 -4.06 -15.71
N VAL A 215 30.17 -4.93 -16.43
CA VAL A 215 31.27 -4.52 -17.34
C VAL A 215 30.79 -4.41 -18.78
N ALA A 216 29.87 -5.29 -19.18
CA ALA A 216 29.28 -5.28 -20.51
C ALA A 216 27.80 -5.70 -20.45
N VAL A 217 27.02 -5.17 -21.38
CA VAL A 217 25.62 -5.55 -21.61
C VAL A 217 25.52 -5.95 -23.07
N GLU A 218 25.25 -7.23 -23.33
CA GLU A 218 25.15 -7.81 -24.66
C GLU A 218 23.67 -8.06 -24.98
N ASP A 219 23.26 -7.79 -26.22
CA ASP A 219 21.94 -8.17 -26.69
C ASP A 219 21.85 -9.70 -26.73
N SER A 220 20.96 -10.27 -25.92
CA SER A 220 20.82 -11.73 -25.80
C SER A 220 20.21 -12.35 -27.06
N GLY A 221 19.66 -11.55 -27.97
CA GLY A 221 18.94 -11.99 -29.16
C GLY A 221 17.54 -12.54 -28.85
N GLU A 222 17.20 -12.73 -27.58
CA GLU A 222 15.89 -13.21 -27.14
C GLU A 222 14.88 -12.06 -27.08
N LYS A 223 13.69 -12.29 -27.62
CA LYS A 223 12.57 -11.33 -27.60
C LYS A 223 11.39 -11.93 -26.87
N LYS A 224 10.84 -11.21 -25.91
CA LYS A 224 9.54 -11.52 -25.28
C LYS A 224 8.52 -10.49 -25.75
N GLY A 225 7.78 -10.85 -26.81
CA GLY A 225 6.84 -9.92 -27.45
C GLY A 225 7.57 -8.79 -28.18
N LYS A 226 7.37 -7.53 -27.76
CA LYS A 226 8.04 -6.36 -28.34
C LYS A 226 9.35 -5.98 -27.64
N ASP A 227 9.66 -6.61 -26.51
CA ASP A 227 10.81 -6.26 -25.68
C ASP A 227 12.02 -7.16 -26.00
N ILE A 228 13.20 -6.54 -26.13
CA ILE A 228 14.49 -7.20 -26.37
C ILE A 228 15.15 -7.44 -25.01
N TRP A 229 15.61 -8.66 -24.77
CA TRP A 229 16.29 -9.03 -23.54
C TRP A 229 17.80 -8.81 -23.69
N TYR A 230 18.44 -8.32 -22.63
CA TYR A 230 19.89 -8.09 -22.60
C TYR A 230 20.53 -8.94 -21.51
N THR A 231 21.68 -9.54 -21.83
CA THR A 231 22.50 -10.26 -20.87
C THR A 231 23.57 -9.31 -20.33
N SER A 232 23.58 -9.09 -19.02
CA SER A 232 24.65 -8.35 -18.36
C SER A 232 25.76 -9.31 -17.92
N ASN A 233 27.01 -8.96 -18.20
CA ASN A 233 28.21 -9.66 -17.72
C ASN A 233 28.82 -8.92 -16.52
N PRO A 234 28.47 -9.31 -15.27
CA PRO A 234 29.04 -8.71 -14.07
C PRO A 234 30.42 -9.27 -13.73
N GLN A 235 31.33 -8.41 -13.26
CA GLN A 235 32.61 -8.80 -12.65
C GLN A 235 32.66 -8.35 -11.19
N LEU A 236 33.38 -9.13 -10.37
CA LEU A 236 33.68 -8.78 -8.98
C LEU A 236 34.46 -7.47 -8.94
N SER A 237 33.91 -6.48 -8.25
CA SER A 237 34.63 -5.23 -7.99
C SER A 237 35.81 -5.55 -7.07
N SER A 238 37.03 -5.18 -7.48
CA SER A 238 38.27 -5.34 -6.69
C SER A 238 38.29 -4.56 -5.36
N SER A 239 37.19 -3.87 -5.01
CA SER A 239 36.99 -3.10 -3.78
C SER A 239 35.83 -3.60 -2.90
N ALA A 240 35.27 -4.79 -3.19
CA ALA A 240 34.13 -5.32 -2.45
C ALA A 240 34.50 -5.65 -0.98
N SER A 241 33.97 -4.85 -0.05
CA SER A 241 34.03 -5.12 1.39
C SER A 241 32.89 -6.06 1.78
N PHE A 242 33.20 -7.15 2.47
CA PHE A 242 32.25 -8.15 2.92
C PHE A 242 31.39 -7.61 4.07
N LEU A 243 30.08 -7.49 3.86
CA LEU A 243 29.11 -7.32 4.94
C LEU A 243 28.50 -8.68 5.27
N ARG A 244 29.04 -9.36 6.29
CA ARG A 244 28.35 -10.46 6.97
C ARG A 244 27.40 -9.86 8.00
N LEU A 245 26.09 -9.98 7.77
CA LEU A 245 25.10 -9.83 8.83
C LEU A 245 24.99 -11.19 9.53
N ASN A 246 25.37 -11.23 10.81
CA ASN A 246 25.08 -12.36 11.70
C ASN A 246 23.61 -12.32 12.14
#